data_AF-A0A1I7ZR89-F1
#
_entry.id   AF-A0A1I7ZR89-F1
#
_cell.length_a   1.000
_cell.length_b   1.000
_cell.length_c   1.000
_cell.angle_alpha   90.00
_cell.angle_beta   90.00
_cell.angle_gamma   90.00
#
_symmetry.space_group_name_H-M   'P 1'
#
loop_
_entity.id
_entity.type
_entity.pdbx_description
1 polymer ?
#
loop_
_entity_poly.entity_id
_entity_poly.type
_entity_poly.pdbx_seq_one_letter_code
_entity_poly.pdbx_strand_id
1 'polypeptide(L)'
;MPHDQQQKLSGRWGKLAEEYKTKIGSLKVAYSRHGRDNWSLYYKLEGFDHIESRTLSREVVNEISKSITSFELSASWTLKQPEELWTIISPDEEDDLLQLLIHLSHSSNAPLNKLKEVYAPLIREGYLEMVSKYVHLLKSFTSMKINSYDEPIVPLIEEMASTESCNLCLSTGRWIKLCQRES
;
A
#
# COMPACT_ATOMS: atom_id res chain seq x y z
N MET A 1 14.28 33.36 28.62
CA MET A 1 13.12 32.65 28.05
C MET A 1 12.41 31.94 29.20
N PRO A 2 11.16 32.27 29.55
CA PRO A 2 10.53 31.73 30.76
C PRO A 2 10.03 30.30 30.52
N HIS A 3 10.39 29.41 31.44
CA HIS A 3 10.19 27.96 31.44
C HIS A 3 8.71 27.52 31.31
N ASP A 4 7.77 28.39 31.68
CA ASP A 4 6.32 28.11 31.67
C ASP A 4 5.71 28.02 30.28
N GLN A 5 6.24 28.74 29.28
CA GLN A 5 5.70 28.66 27.92
C GLN A 5 6.04 27.33 27.23
N GLN A 6 7.21 26.76 27.56
CA GLN A 6 7.67 25.48 27.00
C GLN A 6 6.83 24.30 27.49
N GLN A 7 6.45 24.26 28.77
CA GLN A 7 5.58 23.22 29.33
C GLN A 7 4.13 23.32 28.82
N LYS A 8 3.62 24.54 28.63
CA LYS A 8 2.26 24.74 28.12
C LYS A 8 2.14 24.35 26.64
N LEU A 9 3.20 24.57 25.86
CA LEU A 9 3.30 24.08 24.49
C LEU A 9 3.42 22.55 24.47
N SER A 10 4.26 21.93 25.30
CA SER A 10 4.40 20.46 25.30
C SER A 10 3.08 19.73 25.60
N GLY A 11 2.26 20.25 26.52
CA GLY A 11 0.93 19.69 26.81
C GLY A 11 -0.06 19.82 25.64
N ARG A 12 -0.04 20.95 24.91
CA ARG A 12 -0.91 21.16 23.74
C ARG A 12 -0.47 20.33 22.53
N TRP A 13 0.83 20.24 22.28
CA TRP A 13 1.39 19.38 21.24
C TRP A 13 1.15 17.90 21.52
N GLY A 14 1.24 17.48 22.79
CA GLY A 14 0.90 16.11 23.20
C GLY A 14 -0.55 15.76 22.92
N LYS A 15 -1.49 16.64 23.29
CA LYS A 15 -2.92 16.41 23.00
C LYS A 15 -3.20 16.37 21.50
N LEU A 16 -2.59 17.28 20.73
CA LEU A 16 -2.75 17.33 19.28
C LEU A 16 -2.14 16.10 18.58
N ALA A 17 -1.01 15.58 19.10
CA ALA A 17 -0.40 14.36 18.60
C ALA A 17 -1.29 13.13 18.84
N GLU A 18 -1.91 13.01 20.02
CA GLU A 18 -2.85 11.91 20.31
C GLU A 18 -4.13 12.01 19.47
N GLU A 19 -4.68 13.21 19.29
CA GLU A 19 -5.84 13.44 18.40
C GLU A 19 -5.51 13.19 16.92
N TYR A 20 -4.26 13.44 16.50
CA TYR A 20 -3.80 13.16 15.15
C TYR A 20 -3.57 11.66 14.94
N LYS A 21 -3.06 10.96 15.96
CA LYS A 21 -2.75 9.53 15.91
C LYS A 21 -3.98 8.65 15.67
N THR A 22 -5.16 9.05 16.16
CA THR A 22 -6.43 8.35 15.93
C THR A 22 -7.07 8.68 14.58
N LYS A 23 -6.51 9.67 13.86
CA LYS A 23 -6.99 10.10 12.55
C LYS A 23 -6.16 9.56 11.40
N ILE A 24 -4.98 9.03 11.67
CA ILE A 24 -4.10 8.47 10.66
C ILE A 24 -4.30 6.96 10.51
N GLY A 25 -4.13 6.46 9.30
CA GLY A 25 -4.31 5.05 9.03
C GLY A 25 -3.51 4.53 7.86
N SER A 26 -3.72 3.27 7.55
CA SER A 26 -3.13 2.58 6.41
C SER A 26 -4.18 1.79 5.65
N LEU A 27 -4.03 1.79 4.33
CA LEU A 27 -4.75 0.88 3.45
C LEU A 27 -3.83 -0.30 3.13
N LYS A 28 -4.32 -1.51 3.36
CA LYS A 28 -3.64 -2.73 2.94
C LYS A 28 -4.47 -3.42 1.88
N VAL A 29 -3.83 -3.80 0.80
CA VAL A 29 -4.40 -4.60 -0.28
C VAL A 29 -3.59 -5.88 -0.37
N ALA A 30 -4.28 -7.01 -0.46
CA ALA A 30 -3.68 -8.31 -0.59
C ALA A 30 -4.25 -9.01 -1.82
N TYR A 31 -3.37 -9.58 -2.63
CA TYR A 31 -3.74 -10.52 -3.68
C TYR A 31 -3.45 -11.92 -3.17
N SER A 32 -4.51 -12.72 -2.96
CA SER A 32 -4.40 -14.03 -2.31
C SER A 32 -5.43 -15.01 -2.86
N ARG A 33 -5.21 -16.31 -2.63
CA ARG A 33 -6.18 -17.34 -3.02
C ARG A 33 -7.33 -17.37 -2.04
N HIS A 34 -8.56 -17.33 -2.57
CA HIS A 34 -9.75 -17.69 -1.79
C HIS A 34 -10.03 -19.19 -1.95
N GLY A 35 -9.92 -19.96 -0.88
CA GLY A 35 -10.21 -21.39 -0.93
C GLY A 35 -9.38 -22.15 -1.97
N ARG A 36 -10.03 -22.96 -2.82
CA ARG A 36 -9.33 -23.86 -3.75
C ARG A 36 -9.01 -23.31 -5.13
N ASP A 37 -9.72 -22.34 -5.70
CA ASP A 37 -9.63 -22.21 -7.17
C ASP A 37 -9.24 -20.84 -7.73
N ASN A 38 -9.46 -19.71 -7.05
CA ASN A 38 -9.18 -18.40 -7.67
C ASN A 38 -8.39 -17.44 -6.77
N TRP A 39 -7.54 -16.64 -7.42
CA TRP A 39 -6.91 -15.48 -6.81
C TRP A 39 -7.89 -14.31 -6.78
N SER A 40 -7.85 -13.52 -5.71
CA SER A 40 -8.73 -12.37 -5.54
C SER A 40 -7.99 -11.23 -4.85
N LEU A 41 -8.45 -10.01 -5.11
CA LEU A 41 -8.04 -8.83 -4.37
C LEU A 41 -8.85 -8.71 -3.09
N TYR A 42 -8.14 -8.41 -2.02
CA TYR A 42 -8.68 -8.13 -0.71
C TYR A 42 -8.17 -6.78 -0.26
N TYR A 43 -8.95 -6.08 0.54
CA TYR A 43 -8.45 -4.88 1.20
C TYR A 43 -8.87 -4.81 2.67
N LYS A 44 -8.15 -3.97 3.40
CA LYS A 44 -8.45 -3.64 4.78
C LYS A 44 -7.97 -2.23 5.11
N LEU A 45 -8.79 -1.50 5.85
CA LEU A 45 -8.46 -0.21 6.46
C LEU A 45 -8.02 -0.42 7.91
N GLU A 46 -6.87 0.13 8.29
CA GLU A 46 -6.36 0.08 9.67
C GLU A 46 -6.06 1.49 10.19
N GLY A 47 -6.42 1.80 11.44
CA GLY A 47 -6.12 3.08 12.10
C GLY A 47 -7.11 4.22 11.83
N PHE A 48 -8.04 4.05 10.87
CA PHE A 48 -9.06 5.05 10.56
C PHE A 48 -10.27 4.98 11.51
N ASP A 49 -10.08 5.13 12.82
CA ASP A 49 -11.14 4.92 13.82
C ASP A 49 -12.31 5.91 13.71
N HIS A 50 -12.05 7.07 13.10
CA HIS A 50 -13.04 8.12 12.83
C HIS A 50 -13.88 7.85 11.57
N ILE A 51 -13.54 6.85 10.75
CA ILE A 51 -14.31 6.47 9.57
C ILE A 51 -15.18 5.27 9.92
N GLU A 52 -16.49 5.49 9.95
CA GLU A 52 -17.47 4.47 10.33
C GLU A 52 -17.55 3.35 9.28
N SER A 53 -17.55 3.71 7.99
CA SER A 53 -17.58 2.72 6.90
C SER A 53 -16.20 2.09 6.70
N ARG A 54 -16.17 0.75 6.66
CA ARG A 54 -14.98 -0.01 6.26
C ARG A 54 -15.01 -0.41 4.78
N THR A 55 -16.08 -0.08 4.06
CA THR A 55 -16.19 -0.35 2.63
C THR A 55 -15.52 0.75 1.83
N LEU A 56 -14.68 0.40 0.85
CA LEU A 56 -14.08 1.40 -0.03
C LEU A 56 -15.16 1.97 -0.96
N SER A 57 -15.43 3.26 -0.82
CA SER A 57 -16.21 4.06 -1.75
C SER A 57 -15.42 5.31 -2.13
N ARG A 58 -15.91 6.08 -3.09
CA ARG A 58 -15.30 7.37 -3.46
C ARG A 58 -15.19 8.30 -2.26
N GLU A 59 -16.22 8.36 -1.42
CA GLU A 59 -16.26 9.18 -0.20
C GLU A 59 -15.23 8.71 0.82
N VAL A 60 -15.15 7.40 1.05
CA VAL A 60 -14.17 6.81 1.99
C VAL A 60 -12.74 7.04 1.49
N VAL A 61 -12.49 6.85 0.20
CA VAL A 61 -11.17 7.08 -0.43
C VAL A 61 -10.75 8.54 -0.32
N ASN A 62 -11.68 9.46 -0.58
CA ASN A 62 -11.43 10.90 -0.41
C ASN A 62 -11.12 11.24 1.05
N GLU A 63 -11.80 10.61 2.02
CA GLU A 63 -11.57 10.85 3.43
C GLU A 63 -10.22 10.30 3.89
N ILE A 64 -9.91 9.02 3.59
CA ILE A 64 -8.63 8.43 3.97
C ILE A 64 -7.46 9.14 3.30
N SER A 65 -7.61 9.67 2.08
CA SER A 65 -6.50 10.36 1.39
C SER A 65 -5.99 11.60 2.13
N LYS A 66 -6.76 12.15 3.07
CA LYS A 66 -6.36 13.29 3.91
C LYS A 66 -5.43 12.88 5.06
N SER A 67 -5.46 11.62 5.47
CA SER A 67 -4.76 11.15 6.69
C SER A 67 -4.09 9.78 6.54
N ILE A 68 -4.06 9.23 5.33
CA ILE A 68 -3.38 7.98 5.02
C ILE A 68 -1.86 8.16 5.18
N THR A 69 -1.24 7.17 5.82
CA THR A 69 0.20 7.17 6.08
C THR A 69 0.94 6.13 5.26
N SER A 70 0.26 5.02 4.94
CA SER A 70 0.81 3.99 4.06
C SER A 70 -0.28 3.31 3.25
N PHE A 71 0.06 2.94 2.03
CA PHE A 71 -0.72 2.09 1.16
C PHE A 71 0.16 0.89 0.80
N GLU A 72 -0.17 -0.28 1.32
CA GLU A 72 0.59 -1.51 1.11
C GLU A 72 -0.17 -2.43 0.16
N LEU A 73 0.49 -2.91 -0.89
CA LEU A 73 0.00 -4.00 -1.73
C LEU A 73 0.88 -5.22 -1.47
N SER A 74 0.28 -6.39 -1.29
CA SER A 74 1.03 -7.63 -1.06
C SER A 74 0.43 -8.81 -1.81
N ALA A 75 1.29 -9.72 -2.28
CA ALA A 75 0.87 -11.00 -2.85
C ALA A 75 1.26 -12.12 -1.88
N SER A 76 0.32 -13.03 -1.59
CA SER A 76 0.58 -14.14 -0.67
C SER A 76 -0.36 -15.32 -0.91
N TRP A 77 0.10 -16.54 -0.62
CA TRP A 77 -0.71 -17.76 -0.76
C TRP A 77 -1.95 -17.76 0.14
N THR A 78 -1.81 -17.22 1.36
CA THR A 78 -2.86 -17.09 2.36
C THR A 78 -2.78 -15.71 3.02
N LEU A 79 -3.92 -15.20 3.45
CA LEU A 79 -3.99 -14.00 4.26
C LEU A 79 -3.29 -14.23 5.60
N LYS A 80 -2.45 -13.27 6.03
CA LYS A 80 -1.71 -13.35 7.30
C LYS A 80 -2.58 -13.15 8.55
N GLN A 81 -3.81 -12.69 8.34
CA GLN A 81 -4.79 -12.40 9.38
C GLN A 81 -6.08 -13.16 9.06
N PRO A 82 -6.98 -13.35 10.04
CA PRO A 82 -8.28 -13.96 9.79
C PRO A 82 -8.99 -13.31 8.60
N GLU A 83 -9.59 -14.11 7.73
CA GLU A 83 -10.28 -13.64 6.52
C GLU A 83 -11.40 -12.64 6.86
N GLU A 84 -12.02 -12.78 8.04
CA GLU A 84 -13.07 -11.89 8.57
C GLU A 84 -12.63 -10.42 8.72
N LEU A 85 -11.32 -10.16 8.76
CA LEU A 85 -10.78 -8.80 8.84
C LEU A 85 -10.53 -8.17 7.47
N TRP A 86 -10.71 -8.93 6.39
CA TRP A 86 -10.48 -8.50 5.02
C TRP A 86 -11.81 -8.44 4.27
N THR A 87 -11.96 -7.42 3.43
CA THR A 87 -13.07 -7.34 2.48
C THR A 87 -12.59 -7.82 1.12
N ILE A 88 -13.32 -8.75 0.52
CA ILE A 88 -13.08 -9.24 -0.83
C ILE A 88 -13.58 -8.19 -1.82
N ILE A 89 -12.76 -7.87 -2.82
CA ILE A 89 -13.18 -7.09 -3.98
C ILE A 89 -13.91 -8.03 -4.93
N SER A 90 -15.20 -7.77 -5.16
CA SER A 90 -15.98 -8.55 -6.11
C SER A 90 -15.47 -8.29 -7.55
N PRO A 91 -15.52 -9.28 -8.45
CA PRO A 91 -15.12 -9.07 -9.85
C PRO A 91 -15.91 -7.96 -10.55
N ASP A 92 -17.17 -7.76 -10.16
CA ASP A 92 -18.07 -6.76 -10.78
C ASP A 92 -17.72 -5.32 -10.38
N GLU A 93 -17.10 -5.12 -9.22
CA GLU A 93 -16.70 -3.80 -8.69
C GLU A 93 -15.20 -3.54 -8.82
N GLU A 94 -14.45 -4.50 -9.37
CA GLU A 94 -12.99 -4.49 -9.37
C GLU A 94 -12.42 -3.29 -10.12
N ASP A 95 -12.93 -2.99 -11.32
CA ASP A 95 -12.45 -1.88 -12.15
C ASP A 95 -12.66 -0.52 -11.48
N ASP A 96 -13.83 -0.29 -10.90
CA ASP A 96 -14.16 0.95 -10.20
C ASP A 96 -13.29 1.14 -8.95
N LEU A 97 -13.07 0.05 -8.19
CA LEU A 97 -12.21 0.07 -7.01
C LEU A 97 -10.74 0.25 -7.40
N LEU A 98 -10.27 -0.37 -8.48
CA LEU A 98 -8.90 -0.17 -9.00
C LEU A 98 -8.65 1.29 -9.38
N GLN A 99 -9.61 1.95 -10.04
CA GLN A 99 -9.52 3.38 -10.34
C GLN A 99 -9.40 4.22 -9.08
N LEU A 100 -10.14 3.89 -8.02
CA LEU A 100 -10.04 4.56 -6.74
C LEU A 100 -8.67 4.32 -6.07
N LEU A 101 -8.15 3.09 -6.12
CA LEU A 101 -6.83 2.76 -5.58
C LEU A 101 -5.70 3.49 -6.33
N ILE A 102 -5.78 3.55 -7.66
CA ILE A 102 -4.85 4.31 -8.50
C ILE A 102 -4.95 5.81 -8.17
N HIS A 103 -6.16 6.34 -7.99
CA HIS A 103 -6.31 7.75 -7.61
C HIS A 103 -5.68 8.04 -6.25
N LEU A 104 -5.86 7.13 -5.29
CA LEU A 104 -5.30 7.25 -3.94
C LEU A 104 -3.77 7.21 -3.94
N SER A 105 -3.15 6.36 -4.76
CA SER A 105 -1.69 6.26 -4.84
C SER A 105 -1.02 7.48 -5.47
N HIS A 106 -1.74 8.22 -6.33
CA HIS A 106 -1.28 9.47 -6.96
C HIS A 106 -1.65 10.74 -6.17
N SER A 107 -2.38 10.64 -5.05
CA SER A 107 -2.75 11.80 -4.24
C SER A 107 -1.52 12.56 -3.73
N SER A 108 -1.58 13.89 -3.61
CA SER A 108 -0.47 14.73 -3.14
C SER A 108 -0.03 14.44 -1.70
N ASN A 109 -0.89 13.80 -0.91
CA ASN A 109 -0.55 13.25 0.40
C ASN A 109 -0.06 11.79 0.28
N ALA A 110 0.55 11.46 -0.87
CA ALA A 110 0.85 10.09 -1.30
C ALA A 110 1.43 9.31 -0.12
N PRO A 111 0.72 8.28 0.35
CA PRO A 111 1.24 7.46 1.42
C PRO A 111 2.57 6.84 0.99
N LEU A 112 3.33 6.34 1.96
CA LEU A 112 4.44 5.46 1.61
C LEU A 112 3.87 4.20 0.95
N ASN A 113 3.83 4.21 -0.38
CA ASN A 113 3.27 3.17 -1.22
C ASN A 113 4.27 2.02 -1.24
N LYS A 114 3.97 0.94 -0.52
CA LYS A 114 4.85 -0.23 -0.41
C LYS A 114 4.23 -1.42 -1.13
N LEU A 115 4.87 -1.86 -2.21
CA LEU A 115 4.65 -3.22 -2.68
C LEU A 115 5.49 -4.16 -1.82
N LYS A 116 4.86 -5.12 -1.14
CA LYS A 116 5.53 -6.14 -0.33
C LYS A 116 5.25 -7.51 -0.91
N GLU A 117 6.24 -8.05 -1.60
CA GLU A 117 6.17 -9.42 -2.06
C GLU A 117 6.40 -10.40 -0.90
N VAL A 118 5.60 -11.44 -0.77
CA VAL A 118 5.83 -12.54 0.18
C VAL A 118 6.06 -13.81 -0.63
N TYR A 119 7.33 -14.10 -0.93
CA TYR A 119 7.68 -15.23 -1.77
C TYR A 119 7.50 -16.57 -1.06
N ALA A 120 6.80 -17.47 -1.75
CA ALA A 120 6.93 -18.91 -1.68
C ALA A 120 6.85 -19.43 -3.13
N PRO A 121 7.61 -20.46 -3.53
CA PRO A 121 7.57 -21.01 -4.91
C PRO A 121 6.16 -21.34 -5.43
N LEU A 122 5.23 -21.60 -4.50
CA LEU A 122 3.82 -21.90 -4.76
C LEU A 122 3.01 -20.69 -5.29
N ILE A 123 3.52 -19.45 -5.23
CA ILE A 123 2.77 -18.23 -5.53
C ILE A 123 3.08 -17.68 -6.94
N ARG A 124 4.01 -18.30 -7.68
CA ARG A 124 4.49 -17.76 -8.97
C ARG A 124 3.37 -17.46 -9.97
N GLU A 125 2.42 -18.37 -10.13
CA GLU A 125 1.29 -18.20 -11.06
C GLU A 125 0.39 -17.02 -10.67
N GLY A 126 0.02 -16.92 -9.39
CA GLY A 126 -0.75 -15.77 -8.89
C GLY A 126 0.00 -14.47 -9.00
N TYR A 127 1.31 -14.48 -8.76
CA TYR A 127 2.11 -13.28 -8.90
C TYR A 127 2.13 -12.78 -10.36
N LEU A 128 2.32 -13.68 -11.32
CA LEU A 128 2.26 -13.36 -12.76
C LEU A 128 0.88 -12.83 -13.16
N GLU A 129 -0.18 -13.47 -12.67
CA GLU A 129 -1.55 -13.02 -12.90
C GLU A 129 -1.77 -11.60 -12.34
N MET A 130 -1.34 -11.35 -11.09
CA MET A 130 -1.41 -10.03 -10.46
C MET A 130 -0.67 -8.97 -11.25
N VAL A 131 0.57 -9.24 -11.68
CA VAL A 131 1.38 -8.31 -12.45
C VAL A 131 0.73 -8.00 -13.79
N SER A 132 0.23 -9.02 -14.49
CA SER A 132 -0.45 -8.85 -15.77
C SER A 132 -1.76 -8.07 -15.62
N LYS A 133 -2.54 -8.35 -14.58
CA LYS A 133 -3.89 -7.81 -14.40
C LYS A 133 -3.87 -6.40 -13.82
N TYR A 134 -2.97 -6.11 -12.90
CA TYR A 134 -2.93 -4.85 -12.14
C TYR A 134 -1.68 -4.02 -12.41
N VAL A 135 -1.10 -4.13 -13.61
CA VAL A 135 0.11 -3.42 -14.01
C VAL A 135 0.02 -1.91 -13.77
N HIS A 136 -1.13 -1.29 -14.04
CA HIS A 136 -1.34 0.15 -13.84
C HIS A 136 -1.34 0.54 -12.36
N LEU A 137 -1.97 -0.28 -11.51
CA LEU A 137 -1.93 -0.09 -10.07
C LEU A 137 -0.51 -0.24 -9.56
N LEU A 138 0.21 -1.29 -9.96
CA LEU A 138 1.60 -1.53 -9.53
C LEU A 138 2.54 -0.39 -9.90
N LYS A 139 2.41 0.18 -11.09
CA LYS A 139 3.20 1.34 -11.56
C LYS A 139 3.00 2.60 -10.72
N SER A 140 1.88 2.73 -10.03
CA SER A 140 1.60 3.88 -9.17
C SER A 140 2.33 3.83 -7.81
N PHE A 141 2.99 2.70 -7.50
CA PHE A 141 3.73 2.56 -6.25
C PHE A 141 5.11 3.20 -6.35
N THR A 142 5.46 3.99 -5.33
CA THR A 142 6.74 4.69 -5.24
C THR A 142 7.82 3.92 -4.51
N SER A 143 7.46 2.79 -3.90
CA SER A 143 8.41 1.87 -3.30
C SER A 143 8.00 0.42 -3.51
N MET A 144 9.01 -0.40 -3.80
CA MET A 144 8.85 -1.82 -4.00
C MET A 144 9.87 -2.58 -3.16
N LYS A 145 9.37 -3.52 -2.36
CA LYS A 145 10.16 -4.47 -1.59
C LYS A 145 9.97 -5.87 -2.17
N ILE A 146 11.05 -6.37 -2.73
CA ILE A 146 11.13 -7.69 -3.35
C ILE A 146 11.98 -8.60 -2.47
N ASN A 147 11.51 -9.82 -2.27
CA ASN A 147 12.21 -10.81 -1.47
C ASN A 147 12.96 -11.87 -2.31
N SER A 148 12.75 -11.92 -3.63
CA SER A 148 13.40 -12.87 -4.55
C SER A 148 13.58 -12.30 -5.97
N TYR A 149 14.69 -12.62 -6.63
CA TYR A 149 14.94 -12.25 -8.03
C TYR A 149 14.51 -13.35 -8.98
N ASP A 150 13.22 -13.43 -9.28
CA ASP A 150 12.75 -14.27 -10.39
C ASP A 150 12.67 -13.40 -11.66
N GLU A 151 12.99 -13.97 -12.83
CA GLU A 151 12.92 -13.27 -14.13
C GLU A 151 11.64 -12.45 -14.40
N PRO A 152 10.42 -12.84 -13.99
CA PRO A 152 9.21 -12.15 -14.44
C PRO A 152 8.99 -10.77 -13.82
N ILE A 153 9.67 -10.45 -12.71
CA ILE A 153 9.53 -9.15 -12.06
C ILE A 153 10.48 -8.09 -12.65
N VAL A 154 11.55 -8.54 -13.32
CA VAL A 154 12.59 -7.66 -13.85
C VAL A 154 12.02 -6.61 -14.82
N PRO A 155 11.16 -6.96 -15.80
CA PRO A 155 10.60 -5.96 -16.71
C PRO A 155 9.77 -4.88 -16.00
N LEU A 156 8.98 -5.27 -14.99
CA LEU A 156 8.19 -4.33 -14.19
C LEU A 156 9.10 -3.39 -13.39
N ILE A 157 10.17 -3.92 -12.79
CA ILE A 157 11.15 -3.12 -12.04
C ILE A 157 11.86 -2.14 -12.97
N GLU A 158 12.30 -2.60 -14.15
CA GLU A 158 12.98 -1.76 -15.14
C GLU A 158 12.07 -0.62 -15.61
N GLU A 159 10.79 -0.91 -15.85
CA GLU A 159 9.82 0.11 -16.25
C GLU A 159 9.54 1.11 -15.10
N MET A 160 9.39 0.63 -13.86
CA MET A 160 9.19 1.49 -12.70
C MET A 160 10.45 2.31 -12.32
N ALA A 161 11.64 1.79 -12.59
CA ALA A 161 12.90 2.51 -12.43
C ALA A 161 13.06 3.59 -13.50
N SER A 162 12.61 3.33 -14.73
CA SER A 162 12.69 4.26 -15.86
C SER A 162 11.76 5.48 -15.72
N THR A 163 10.75 5.40 -14.86
CA THR A 163 9.77 6.47 -14.62
C THR A 163 10.14 7.41 -13.47
N GLU A 164 11.37 7.33 -12.94
CA GLU A 164 11.90 8.10 -11.79
C GLU A 164 11.05 8.02 -10.50
N SER A 165 10.05 7.14 -10.48
CA SER A 165 9.00 7.12 -9.47
C SER A 165 9.26 6.11 -8.35
N CYS A 166 10.27 5.23 -8.47
CA CYS A 166 10.41 4.07 -7.59
C CYS A 166 11.72 3.99 -6.80
N ASN A 167 11.61 3.92 -5.47
CA ASN A 167 12.70 3.51 -4.56
C ASN A 167 12.64 1.99 -4.33
N LEU A 168 13.65 1.27 -4.81
CA LEU A 168 13.77 -0.19 -4.69
C LEU A 168 14.48 -0.60 -3.39
N CYS A 169 13.85 -1.46 -2.58
CA CYS A 169 14.45 -2.04 -1.38
C CYS A 169 14.56 -3.55 -1.51
N LEU A 170 15.78 -4.08 -1.44
CA LEU A 170 16.02 -5.52 -1.53
C LEU A 170 16.12 -6.14 -0.14
N SER A 171 15.59 -7.36 0.00
CA SER A 171 15.56 -8.11 1.26
C SER A 171 16.93 -8.36 1.91
N THR A 172 18.02 -8.19 1.16
CA THR A 172 19.41 -8.21 1.65
C THR A 172 19.78 -6.97 2.48
N GLY A 173 18.86 -6.05 2.72
CA GLY A 173 19.07 -4.85 3.55
C GLY A 173 19.80 -3.73 2.81
N ARG A 174 20.04 -3.88 1.51
CA ARG A 174 20.69 -2.87 0.67
C ARG A 174 19.60 -2.09 -0.08
N TRP A 175 19.46 -0.81 0.25
CA TRP A 175 18.70 0.13 -0.57
C TRP A 175 19.48 0.35 -1.86
N ILE A 176 18.89 0.00 -3.01
CA ILE A 176 19.42 0.45 -4.29
C ILE A 176 18.53 1.61 -4.71
N LYS A 177 19.03 2.83 -4.49
CA LYS A 177 18.41 4.02 -5.06
C LYS A 177 18.77 4.02 -6.55
N LEU A 178 17.85 3.57 -7.40
CA LEU A 178 18.04 3.56 -8.86
C LEU A 178 17.90 4.96 -9.49
N CYS A 179 17.57 6.00 -8.72
CA CYS A 179 17.51 7.36 -9.22
C CYS A 179 18.88 8.06 -9.15
N GLN A 180 19.70 7.91 -10.18
CA GLN A 180 20.61 8.97 -10.65
C GLN A 180 20.76 8.88 -12.16
N ARG A 181 20.16 9.82 -12.89
CA ARG A 181 20.72 10.28 -14.16
C ARG A 181 21.57 11.50 -13.82
N GLU A 182 22.88 11.34 -13.81
CA GLU A 182 23.80 12.48 -13.85
C GLU A 182 23.59 13.16 -15.21
N SER A 183 23.16 14.42 -15.17
CA SER A 183 23.23 15.36 -16.29
C SER A 183 24.58 16.06 -16.28
#